data_AF-A0A4R3Y362-F1
#
_entry.id   AF-A0A4R3Y362-F1
#
_cell.length_a   1.000
_cell.length_b   1.000
_cell.length_c   1.000
_cell.angle_alpha   90.00
_cell.angle_beta   90.00
_cell.angle_gamma   90.00
#
_symmetry.space_group_name_H-M   'P 1'
#
loop_
_entity.id
_entity.type
_entity.pdbx_description
1 polymer ?
#
loop_
_entity_poly.entity_id
_entity_poly.type
_entity_poly.pdbx_seq_one_letter_code
_entity_poly.pdbx_strand_id
1 'polypeptide(L)'
;MLTCKDASKLLSQSFDRNLTLTEKISMKLHLLICNACSKVDQQLAFLHKAGKKLASEPEDIPSSQPGLTPEAQERILEELHRKQDAKSASE
;
A
#
# COMPACT_ATOMS: atom_id res chain seq x y z
N MET A 1 20.93 -3.99 -9.90
CA MET A 1 20.07 -5.10 -9.43
C MET A 1 19.34 -4.62 -8.18
N LEU A 2 18.04 -4.88 -8.08
CA LEU A 2 17.24 -4.58 -6.89
C LEU A 2 17.68 -5.48 -5.73
N THR A 3 17.95 -4.91 -4.54
CA THR A 3 18.27 -5.72 -3.35
C THR A 3 17.01 -6.33 -2.75
N CYS A 4 17.12 -7.38 -1.93
CA CYS A 4 15.97 -7.95 -1.23
C CYS A 4 15.25 -6.92 -0.32
N LYS A 5 16.01 -5.98 0.26
CA LYS A 5 15.47 -4.89 1.08
C LYS A 5 14.63 -3.94 0.24
N ASP A 6 15.14 -3.55 -0.93
CA ASP A 6 14.42 -2.66 -1.84
C ASP A 6 13.19 -3.36 -2.44
N ALA A 7 13.31 -4.65 -2.77
CA ALA A 7 12.21 -5.47 -3.26
C ALA A 7 11.09 -5.58 -2.22
N SER A 8 11.43 -5.86 -0.96
CA SER A 8 10.45 -5.92 0.14
C SER A 8 9.77 -4.56 0.37
N LYS A 9 10.52 -3.46 0.24
CA LYS A 9 9.98 -2.10 0.33
C LYS A 9 9.01 -1.79 -0.82
N LEU A 10 9.40 -2.09 -2.07
CA LEU A 10 8.54 -1.89 -3.23
C LEU A 10 7.28 -2.76 -3.15
N LEU A 11 7.41 -3.98 -2.66
CA LEU A 11 6.29 -4.89 -2.46
C LEU A 11 5.28 -4.33 -1.45
N SER A 12 5.74 -3.83 -0.30
CA SER A 12 4.86 -3.13 0.67
C SER A 12 4.19 -1.93 0.00
N GLN A 13 4.97 -1.10 -0.70
CA GLN A 13 4.44 0.09 -1.38
C GLN A 13 3.43 -0.24 -2.47
N SER A 14 3.49 -1.43 -3.09
CA SER A 14 2.53 -1.84 -4.11
C SER A 14 1.10 -2.02 -3.58
N PHE A 15 0.95 -2.22 -2.27
CA PHE A 15 -0.35 -2.31 -1.60
C PHE A 15 -0.90 -0.95 -1.15
N ASP A 16 -0.03 0.04 -0.93
CA ASP A 16 -0.39 1.39 -0.50
C ASP A 16 -0.59 2.36 -1.69
N ARG A 17 0.24 2.21 -2.73
CA ARG A 17 0.25 3.07 -3.90
C ARG A 17 0.42 2.29 -5.20
N ASN A 18 0.07 2.94 -6.30
CA ASN A 18 0.47 2.44 -7.61
C ASN A 18 1.99 2.62 -7.81
N LEU A 19 2.67 1.50 -8.06
CA LEU A 19 4.05 1.51 -8.51
C LEU A 19 4.13 2.00 -9.97
N THR A 20 5.22 2.70 -10.30
CA THR A 20 5.59 3.06 -11.67
C THR A 20 5.90 1.80 -12.48
N LEU A 21 5.87 1.89 -13.82
CA LEU A 21 6.14 0.74 -14.69
C LEU A 21 7.54 0.14 -14.43
N THR A 22 8.55 0.99 -14.24
CA THR A 22 9.93 0.58 -13.99
C THR A 22 10.09 -0.14 -12.65
N GLU A 23 9.43 0.35 -11.60
CA GLU A 23 9.36 -0.31 -10.29
C GLU A 23 8.69 -1.69 -10.40
N LYS A 24 7.54 -1.77 -11.10
CA LYS A 24 6.82 -3.04 -11.31
C LYS A 24 7.68 -4.09 -12.02
N ILE A 25 8.38 -3.70 -13.09
CA ILE A 25 9.24 -4.61 -13.86
C ILE A 25 10.43 -5.07 -13.01
N SER A 26 11.11 -4.13 -12.35
CA SER A 26 12.28 -4.45 -11.50
C SER A 26 11.92 -5.39 -10.35
N MET A 27 10.77 -5.14 -9.71
CA MET A 27 10.24 -6.01 -8.66
C MET A 27 9.92 -7.40 -9.21
N LYS A 28 9.18 -7.50 -10.33
CA LYS A 28 8.84 -8.80 -10.94
C LYS A 28 10.07 -9.61 -11.30
N LEU A 29 11.10 -8.99 -11.89
CA LEU A 29 12.37 -9.64 -12.19
C LEU A 29 13.04 -10.20 -10.93
N HIS A 30 13.03 -9.44 -9.83
CA HIS A 30 13.59 -9.91 -8.56
C HIS A 30 12.80 -11.10 -7.98
N LEU A 31 11.47 -11.08 -8.06
CA LEU A 31 10.61 -12.18 -7.60
C LEU A 31 10.81 -13.48 -8.39
N LEU A 32 11.26 -13.41 -9.65
CA LEU A 32 11.56 -14.60 -10.45
C LEU A 32 12.85 -15.31 -10.01
N ILE A 33 13.81 -14.56 -9.46
CA ILE A 33 15.13 -15.10 -9.08
C ILE A 33 15.27 -15.35 -7.58
N CYS A 34 14.42 -14.75 -6.75
CA CYS A 34 14.51 -14.81 -5.29
C CYS A 34 13.24 -15.39 -4.66
N ASN A 35 13.28 -16.69 -4.37
CA ASN A 35 12.16 -17.43 -3.77
C ASN A 35 11.72 -16.85 -2.40
N ALA A 36 12.64 -16.30 -1.62
CA ALA A 36 12.30 -15.66 -0.35
C ALA A 36 11.36 -14.46 -0.56
N CYS A 37 11.69 -13.59 -1.53
CA CYS A 37 10.84 -12.45 -1.86
C CYS A 37 9.51 -12.89 -2.48
N SER A 38 9.47 -13.96 -3.28
CA SER A 38 8.20 -14.52 -3.80
C SER A 38 7.29 -15.01 -2.67
N LYS A 39 7.84 -15.61 -1.60
CA LYS A 39 7.04 -16.01 -0.43
C LYS A 39 6.50 -14.81 0.34
N VAL A 40 7.28 -13.75 0.49
CA VAL A 40 6.82 -12.52 1.15
C VAL A 40 5.68 -11.87 0.35
N ASP A 41 5.77 -11.85 -0.97
CA ASP A 41 4.69 -11.38 -1.86
C ASP A 41 3.38 -12.13 -1.62
N GLN A 42 3.44 -13.47 -1.55
CA GLN A 42 2.29 -14.30 -1.25
C GLN A 42 1.72 -14.05 0.16
N GLN A 43 2.58 -13.89 1.17
CA GLN A 43 2.16 -13.61 2.55
C GLN A 43 1.46 -12.26 2.67
N LEU A 44 2.03 -11.21 2.08
CA LEU A 44 1.43 -9.88 2.11
C LEU A 44 0.11 -9.85 1.32
N ALA A 45 0.04 -10.52 0.17
CA ALA A 45 -1.20 -10.65 -0.59
C ALA A 45 -2.29 -11.37 0.22
N PHE A 46 -1.92 -12.42 0.97
CA PHE A 46 -2.84 -13.13 1.86
C PHE A 46 -3.36 -12.21 2.98
N LEU A 47 -2.47 -11.50 3.70
CA LEU A 47 -2.86 -10.59 4.77
C LEU A 47 -3.79 -9.49 4.27
N HIS A 48 -3.49 -8.90 3.11
CA HIS A 48 -4.30 -7.83 2.56
C HIS A 48 -5.67 -8.33 2.09
N LYS A 49 -5.75 -9.54 1.52
CA LYS A 49 -7.02 -10.19 1.18
C LYS A 49 -7.85 -10.50 2.43
N ALA A 50 -7.22 -11.03 3.48
CA ALA A 50 -7.89 -11.33 4.74
C ALA A 50 -8.41 -10.05 5.41
N GLY A 51 -7.61 -8.98 5.45
CA GLY A 51 -8.01 -7.69 6.00
C GLY A 51 -9.19 -7.08 5.24
N LYS A 52 -9.20 -7.12 3.90
CA LYS A 52 -10.35 -6.67 3.10
C LYS A 52 -11.61 -7.49 3.38
N LYS A 53 -11.47 -8.81 3.55
CA LYS A 53 -12.57 -9.70 3.89
C LYS A 53 -13.17 -9.34 5.26
N LEU A 54 -12.32 -9.16 6.28
CA LEU A 54 -12.73 -8.70 7.61
C LEU A 54 -13.43 -7.33 7.58
N ALA A 55 -12.97 -6.41 6.75
CA ALA A 55 -13.61 -5.10 6.61
C ALA A 55 -14.95 -5.14 5.85
N SER A 56 -15.21 -6.21 5.07
CA SER A 56 -16.41 -6.33 4.23
C SER A 56 -17.49 -7.23 4.84
N GLU A 57 -17.13 -8.15 5.75
CA GLU A 57 -18.08 -9.03 6.45
C GLU A 57 -18.49 -8.41 7.80
N PRO A 58 -19.80 -8.17 8.04
CA PRO A 58 -20.31 -7.54 9.25
C PRO A 58 -20.49 -8.50 10.44
N GLU A 59 -19.68 -9.56 10.57
CA GLU A 59 -19.84 -10.54 11.65
C GLU A 59 -19.01 -10.18 12.89
N ASP A 60 -19.72 -9.89 14.00
CA ASP A 60 -19.33 -9.93 15.42
C ASP A 60 -17.96 -9.37 15.88
N ILE A 61 -17.29 -8.53 15.09
CA ILE A 61 -16.18 -7.69 15.57
C ILE A 61 -16.78 -6.32 15.94
N PRO A 62 -16.78 -5.89 17.22
CA PRO A 62 -17.22 -4.56 17.64
C PRO A 62 -16.19 -3.49 17.24
N SER A 63 -15.95 -3.35 15.94
CA SER A 63 -15.10 -2.32 15.35
C SER A 63 -15.82 -1.67 14.16
N SER A 64 -17.12 -1.43 14.32
CA SER A 64 -17.84 -0.44 13.51
C SER A 64 -17.61 0.95 14.10
N GLN A 65 -16.38 1.45 14.02
CA GLN A 65 -16.26 2.89 13.84
C GLN A 65 -16.73 3.13 12.40
N PRO A 66 -17.78 3.95 12.17
CA PRO A 66 -18.05 4.40 10.81
C PRO A 66 -16.75 4.97 10.24
N GLY A 67 -16.47 4.70 8.97
CA GLY A 67 -15.35 5.34 8.28
C GLY A 67 -15.39 6.85 8.47
N LEU A 68 -14.32 7.53 8.05
CA LEU A 68 -14.26 9.00 8.10
C LEU A 68 -15.58 9.62 7.63
N THR A 69 -16.12 10.54 8.43
CA THR A 69 -17.27 11.32 7.97
C THR A 69 -16.87 12.08 6.71
N PRO A 70 -17.82 12.41 5.81
CA PRO A 70 -17.51 13.15 4.59
C PRO A 70 -16.71 14.44 4.87
N GLU A 71 -17.05 15.13 5.96
CA GLU A 71 -16.38 16.37 6.38
C GLU A 71 -14.95 16.11 6.90
N ALA A 72 -14.74 15.00 7.61
CA ALA A 72 -13.41 14.60 8.08
C ALA A 72 -12.51 14.18 6.91
N GLN A 73 -13.08 13.49 5.91
CA GLN A 73 -12.36 13.09 4.70
C GLN A 73 -11.95 14.31 3.87
N GLU A 74 -12.85 15.26 3.65
CA GLU A 74 -12.59 16.49 2.89
C GLU A 74 -11.45 17.30 3.51
N ARG A 75 -11.49 17.52 4.83
CA ARG A 75 -10.42 18.22 5.57
C ARG A 75 -9.06 17.53 5.45
N ILE A 76 -9.02 16.20 5.47
CA ILE A 76 -7.77 15.45 5.31
C ILE A 76 -7.23 15.60 3.89
N LEU A 77 -8.09 15.52 2.88
CA LEU A 77 -7.69 15.67 1.48
C LEU A 77 -7.15 17.08 1.19
N GLU A 78 -7.82 18.13 1.66
CA GLU A 78 -7.33 19.51 1.52
C GLU A 78 -5.94 19.70 2.14
N GLU A 79 -5.73 19.15 3.34
CA GLU A 79 -4.44 19.26 4.03
C GLU A 79 -3.32 18.50 3.30
N LEU A 80 -3.63 17.35 2.71
CA LEU A 80 -2.68 16.57 1.92
C LEU A 80 -2.28 17.32 0.65
N HIS A 81 -3.23 17.91 -0.07
CA HIS A 81 -2.93 18.72 -1.26
C HIS A 81 -2.07 19.94 -0.90
N ARG A 82 -2.43 20.69 0.15
CA ARG A 82 -1.64 21.84 0.61
C ARG A 82 -0.18 21.48 0.90
N LYS A 83 0.05 20.34 1.55
CA LYS A 83 1.40 19.86 1.87
C LYS A 83 2.16 19.37 0.63
N GLN A 84 1.48 18.80 -0.34
CA GLN A 84 2.08 18.40 -1.62
C GLN A 84 2.51 19.64 -2.42
N ASP A 85 1.65 20.66 -2.50
CA ASP A 85 1.96 21.92 -3.20
C ASP A 85 3.13 22.67 -2.54
N ALA A 86 3.16 22.75 -1.21
CA ALA A 86 4.26 23.37 -0.46
C ALA A 86 5.59 22.61 -0.65
N LYS A 87 5.53 21.29 -0.82
CA LYS A 87 6.71 20.46 -1.10
C LYS A 87 7.22 20.67 -2.53
N SER A 88 6.33 20.73 -3.52
CA SER A 88 6.69 21.01 -4.92
C SER A 88 7.18 22.44 -5.17
N ALA A 89 6.85 23.40 -4.31
CA ALA A 89 7.43 24.75 -4.35
C ALA A 89 8.81 24.86 -3.68
N SER A 90 9.24 23.82 -2.96
CA SER A 90 10.53 23.76 -2.25
C SER A 90 11.57 22.85 -2.94
N GLU A 91 11.17 22.12 -3.99
CA GLU A 91 12.04 21.31 -4.88
C GLU A 91 12.31 22.06 -6.19
#